data_AF-A0A351TU68-F1
#
_entry.id   AF-A0A351TU68-F1
#
_cell.length_a   1.000
_cell.length_b   1.000
_cell.length_c   1.000
_cell.angle_alpha   90.00
_cell.angle_beta   90.00
_cell.angle_gamma   90.00
#
_symmetry.space_group_name_H-M   'P 1'
#
loop_
_entity.id
_entity.type
_entity.pdbx_description
1 polymer ?
#
loop_
_entity_poly.entity_id
_entity_poly.type
_entity_poly.pdbx_seq_one_letter_code
_entity_poly.pdbx_strand_id
1 'polypeptide(L)'
;MDESRIETTTGMCVVALTKYLMKKQNLDYEKAYKKLLGMELYKLLLDIETRLFLETNEYLCEACDRELEEGVDVLYKFINS
;
A
#
# COMPACT_ATOMS: atom_id res chain seq x y z
N MET A 1 7.48 -20.81 0.53
CA MET A 1 7.84 -19.38 0.43
C MET A 1 8.32 -18.99 1.81
N ASP A 2 9.58 -18.55 1.96
CA ASP A 2 10.12 -18.16 3.27
C ASP A 2 9.39 -16.92 3.80
N GLU A 3 8.88 -16.96 5.03
CA GLU A 3 8.21 -15.83 5.70
C GLU A 3 9.09 -14.57 5.70
N SER A 4 10.41 -14.75 5.82
CA SER A 4 11.41 -13.67 5.76
C SER A 4 11.43 -12.92 4.41
N ARG A 5 11.12 -13.60 3.31
CA ARG A 5 11.00 -12.94 1.99
C ARG A 5 9.72 -12.13 1.89
N ILE A 6 8.61 -12.63 2.44
CA ILE A 6 7.33 -11.91 2.45
C ILE A 6 7.48 -10.62 3.25
N GLU A 7 8.02 -10.69 4.47
CA GLU A 7 8.29 -9.48 5.28
C GLU A 7 9.18 -8.47 4.56
N THR A 8 10.24 -8.95 3.89
CA THR A 8 11.15 -8.07 3.15
C THR A 8 10.45 -7.38 1.99
N THR A 9 9.67 -8.11 1.20
CA THR A 9 8.95 -7.56 0.05
C THR A 9 7.85 -6.60 0.50
N THR A 10 7.06 -6.97 1.52
CA THR A 10 6.06 -6.08 2.13
C THR A 10 6.71 -4.81 2.67
N GLY A 11 7.85 -4.91 3.35
CA GLY A 11 8.61 -3.75 3.80
C GLY A 11 9.04 -2.83 2.65
N MET A 12 9.48 -3.38 1.53
CA MET A 12 9.81 -2.60 0.33
C MET A 12 8.59 -1.90 -0.26
N CYS A 13 7.44 -2.58 -0.33
CA CYS A 13 6.16 -2.00 -0.77
C CYS A 13 5.72 -0.85 0.14
N VAL A 14 5.81 -1.01 1.45
CA VAL A 14 5.48 0.03 2.44
C VAL A 14 6.37 1.27 2.26
N VAL A 15 7.68 1.08 2.05
CA VAL A 15 8.60 2.19 1.80
C VAL A 15 8.29 2.89 0.48
N ALA A 16 7.95 2.14 -0.57
CA ALA A 16 7.57 2.70 -1.87
C ALA A 16 6.29 3.54 -1.76
N LEU A 17 5.24 3.00 -1.12
CA LEU A 17 3.97 3.70 -0.87
C LEU A 17 4.16 4.94 0.00
N THR A 18 5.00 4.85 1.03
CA THR A 18 5.31 6.00 1.88
C THR A 18 5.98 7.11 1.08
N LYS A 19 6.99 6.79 0.26
CA LYS A 19 7.63 7.76 -0.64
C LYS A 19 6.66 8.35 -1.66
N TYR A 20 5.73 7.54 -2.15
CA TYR A 20 4.70 7.99 -3.08
C TYR A 20 3.76 9.01 -2.41
N LEU A 21 3.23 8.69 -1.22
CA LEU A 21 2.43 9.59 -0.40
C LEU A 21 3.16 10.89 -0.06
N MET A 22 4.44 10.82 0.29
CA MET A 22 5.28 12.00 0.53
C MET A 22 5.29 12.93 -0.68
N LYS A 23 5.50 12.39 -1.90
CA LYS A 23 5.52 13.18 -3.13
C LYS A 23 4.13 13.71 -3.50
N LYS A 24 3.09 12.87 -3.40
CA LYS A 24 1.73 13.22 -3.82
C LYS A 24 1.10 14.28 -2.93
N GLN A 25 1.30 14.18 -1.61
CA GLN A 25 0.67 15.07 -0.63
C GLN A 25 1.64 16.09 -0.01
N ASN A 26 2.89 16.14 -0.49
CA ASN A 26 3.96 16.96 0.05
C ASN A 26 4.09 16.81 1.57
N LEU A 27 4.08 15.56 2.05
CA LEU A 27 4.14 15.20 3.46
C LEU A 27 5.55 14.76 3.85
N ASP A 28 5.94 15.03 5.09
CA ASP A 28 7.12 14.41 5.69
C ASP A 28 6.95 12.90 5.83
N TYR A 29 8.07 12.18 5.89
CA TYR A 29 8.11 10.72 5.98
C TYR A 29 7.23 10.20 7.13
N GLU A 30 7.33 10.78 8.32
CA GLU A 30 6.56 10.33 9.48
C GLU A 30 5.04 10.52 9.27
N LYS A 31 4.62 11.62 8.64
CA LYS A 31 3.20 11.90 8.35
C LYS A 31 2.66 10.98 7.26
N ALA A 32 3.43 10.80 6.19
CA ALA A 32 3.08 9.86 5.11
C ALA A 32 2.99 8.43 5.64
N TYR A 33 3.93 8.01 6.47
CA TYR A 33 3.96 6.69 7.08
C TYR A 33 2.78 6.49 8.04
N LYS A 34 2.51 7.44 8.95
CA LYS A 34 1.33 7.38 9.83
C LYS A 34 0.02 7.32 9.04
N LYS A 35 -0.05 8.03 7.92
CA LYS A 35 -1.22 7.99 7.04
C LYS A 35 -1.38 6.61 6.40
N LEU A 36 -0.29 6.07 5.84
CA LEU A 36 -0.28 4.72 5.29
C LEU A 36 -0.69 3.66 6.31
N LEU A 37 -0.19 3.74 7.55
CA LEU A 37 -0.58 2.83 8.64
C LEU A 37 -2.09 2.86 8.96
N GLY A 38 -2.75 3.99 8.68
CA GLY A 38 -4.19 4.15 8.87
C GLY A 38 -5.03 3.75 7.65
N MET A 39 -4.40 3.44 6.51
CA MET A 39 -5.06 3.05 5.28
C MET A 39 -5.40 1.56 5.27
N GLU A 40 -6.51 1.23 4.62
CA GLU A 40 -6.94 -0.15 4.44
C GLU A 40 -5.99 -0.89 3.51
N LEU A 41 -5.40 -0.23 2.50
CA LEU A 41 -4.36 -0.80 1.65
C LEU A 41 -3.19 -1.37 2.46
N TYR A 42 -2.79 -0.73 3.55
CA TYR A 42 -1.71 -1.23 4.41
C TYR A 42 -2.11 -2.52 5.12
N LYS A 43 -3.35 -2.61 5.61
CA LYS A 43 -3.87 -3.86 6.21
C LYS A 43 -3.92 -4.98 5.19
N LEU A 44 -4.39 -4.69 3.97
CA LEU A 44 -4.44 -5.66 2.88
C LEU A 44 -3.03 -6.08 2.46
N LEU A 45 -2.06 -5.17 2.44
CA LEU A 45 -0.66 -5.48 2.12
C LEU A 45 -0.01 -6.42 3.15
N LEU A 46 -0.40 -6.31 4.42
CA LEU A 46 0.01 -7.23 5.49
C LEU A 46 -0.73 -8.57 5.43
N ASP A 47 -1.90 -8.61 4.79
CA ASP A 47 -2.67 -9.82 4.60
C ASP A 47 -2.06 -10.67 3.48
N ILE A 48 -1.49 -11.80 3.87
CA ILE A 48 -0.80 -12.74 2.99
C ILE A 48 -1.79 -13.33 1.97
N GLU A 49 -3.09 -13.39 2.29
CA GLU A 49 -4.12 -13.93 1.40
C GLU A 49 -4.34 -13.05 0.17
N THR A 50 -4.20 -11.73 0.31
CA THR A 50 -4.40 -10.79 -0.81
C THR A 50 -3.25 -10.82 -1.82
N ARG A 51 -2.07 -11.31 -1.41
CA ARG A 51 -0.84 -11.37 -2.22
C ARG A 51 -0.41 -10.04 -2.83
N LEU A 52 -0.90 -8.91 -2.30
CA LEU A 52 -0.57 -7.56 -2.79
C LEU A 52 0.92 -7.24 -2.76
N PHE A 53 1.68 -7.88 -1.87
CA PHE A 53 3.14 -7.76 -1.83
C PHE A 53 3.83 -8.33 -3.08
N LEU A 54 3.16 -9.14 -3.91
CA LEU A 54 3.69 -9.63 -5.19
C LEU A 54 3.40 -8.69 -6.36
N GLU A 55 2.52 -7.71 -6.16
CA GLU A 55 2.12 -6.78 -7.21
C GLU A 55 3.18 -5.70 -7.48
N THR A 56 3.08 -5.07 -8.64
CA THR A 56 4.01 -4.01 -9.02
C THR A 56 3.82 -2.75 -8.16
N ASN A 57 4.89 -1.96 -8.03
CA ASN A 57 4.82 -0.68 -7.34
C ASN A 57 3.76 0.26 -7.97
N GLU A 58 3.56 0.19 -9.29
CA GLU A 58 2.55 0.97 -10.01
C GLU A 58 1.14 0.56 -9.57
N TYR A 59 0.86 -0.74 -9.49
CA TYR A 59 -0.42 -1.25 -9.01
C TYR A 59 -0.71 -0.83 -7.57
N LEU A 60 0.28 -0.91 -6.70
CA LEU A 60 0.15 -0.47 -5.30
C LEU A 60 -0.08 1.05 -5.19
N CYS A 61 0.59 1.85 -6.02
CA CYS A 61 0.36 3.30 -6.06
C CYS A 61 -1.03 3.63 -6.59
N GLU A 62 -1.52 2.92 -7.60
CA GLU A 62 -2.88 3.09 -8.11
C GLU A 62 -3.92 2.69 -7.06
N ALA A 63 -3.74 1.55 -6.39
CA ALA A 63 -4.60 1.14 -5.28
C ALA A 63 -4.61 2.19 -4.15
N CYS A 64 -3.43 2.75 -3.83
CA CYS A 64 -3.29 3.84 -2.85
C CYS A 64 -4.08 5.08 -3.28
N ASP A 65 -4.04 5.42 -4.57
CA ASP A 65 -4.77 6.56 -5.12
C ASP A 65 -6.26 6.37 -5.10
N ARG A 66 -6.75 5.18 -5.49
CA ARG A 66 -8.16 4.81 -5.42
C ARG A 66 -8.69 4.95 -4.00
N GLU A 67 -7.94 4.45 -3.02
CA GLU A 67 -8.32 4.59 -1.61
C GLU A 67 -8.34 6.05 -1.16
N LEU A 68 -7.35 6.85 -1.55
CA LEU A 68 -7.24 8.25 -1.15
C LEU A 68 -8.29 9.16 -1.79
N GLU A 69 -8.63 8.91 -3.05
CA GLU A 69 -9.50 9.78 -3.84
C GLU A 69 -10.98 9.34 -3.77
N GLU A 70 -11.23 8.03 -3.82
CA GLU A 70 -12.57 7.47 -3.95
C GLU A 70 -13.01 6.66 -2.72
N GLY A 71 -12.07 6.31 -1.84
CA GLY A 71 -12.33 5.59 -0.60
C GLY A 71 -12.14 4.08 -0.68
N VAL A 72 -12.31 3.43 0.46
CA VAL A 72 -11.99 2.00 0.69
C VAL A 72 -12.84 1.05 -0.17
N ASP A 73 -14.09 1.41 -0.48
CA ASP A 73 -14.96 0.57 -1.31
C ASP A 73 -14.43 0.40 -2.74
N VAL A 74 -13.77 1.43 -3.28
CA VAL A 74 -13.18 1.37 -4.63
C VAL A 74 -11.88 0.58 -4.61
N LEU A 75 -11.09 0.72 -3.54
CA LEU A 75 -9.91 -0.11 -3.31
C LEU A 75 -10.27 -1.61 -3.35
N TYR A 76 -11.29 -2.04 -2.60
CA TYR A 76 -11.71 -3.44 -2.58
C TYR A 76 -12.21 -3.93 -3.94
N LYS A 77 -12.89 -3.07 -4.71
CA LYS A 77 -13.30 -3.41 -6.08
C LYS A 77 -12.10 -3.53 -7.02
N PHE A 78 -11.10 -2.68 -6.88
CA PHE A 78 -9.89 -2.70 -7.69
C PHE A 78 -9.08 -3.97 -7.43
N ILE A 79 -8.92 -4.35 -6.16
CA ILE A 79 -8.17 -5.55 -5.77
C ILE A 79 -8.88 -6.85 -6.15
N ASN A 80 -10.22 -6.87 -6.13
CA ASN A 80 -11.02 -8.04 -6.50
C ASN A 80 -11.40 -8.09 -8.00
N SER A 81 -10.94 -7.15 -8.82
CA SER A 81 -11.22 -7.10 -10.26
C SER A 81 -10.21 -7.88 -11.08
#